data_AF-A0A660TZH5-F1
#
_entry.id   AF-A0A660TZH5-F1
#
_cell.length_a   1.000
_cell.length_b   1.000
_cell.length_c   1.000
_cell.angle_alpha   90.00
_cell.angle_beta   90.00
_cell.angle_gamma   90.00
#
_symmetry.space_group_name_H-M   'P 1'
#
loop_
_entity.id
_entity.type
_entity.pdbx_description
1 polymer ?
#
loop_
_entity_poly.entity_id
_entity_poly.type
_entity_poly.pdbx_seq_one_letter_code
_entity_poly.pdbx_strand_id
1 'polypeptide(L)'
;MIETIGTSIRDLYKPRPGRRLRTSSYDKTGGNRDFLRIESGESKIIFNTSGAGCITHIWLTVMEEADGNAPFLPRKVVLRMFWDGESHPSVEAPLGDFFGMGHGLTRNYSSAVLAMSPADGKAFNSFFPMPYESEGRIELQNDSEKTIRIYYYVDYEGYSKLLDSPLRFHSMWKREITKGIATDSDDNAMLLFSGKNTTGNNNYEILKAEGKGHYVGCNMNIHNLRATREWNWYGEGDDMIFIDDENWPPVLHGTGMEDYFNTAWCPSQEYHGLYHGILLSGDANWSGKVSYYRYHIQDPIMFDRSIRVTIEHGHNNQRSDDYSSTAYWYQTEPHITWSKILNVTDRMPLPDILPFNNDSMNKCFDY
;
A
#
# COMPACT_ATOMS: atom_id res chain seq x y z
N MET A 1 -9.88 -30.73 -7.41
CA MET A 1 -9.56 -29.45 -6.75
C MET A 1 -9.75 -29.64 -5.25
N ILE A 2 -9.02 -28.90 -4.42
CA ILE A 2 -9.19 -28.96 -2.96
C ILE A 2 -10.38 -28.09 -2.57
N GLU A 3 -11.32 -28.63 -1.80
CA GLU A 3 -12.41 -27.86 -1.20
C GLU A 3 -11.80 -26.90 -0.16
N THR A 4 -11.89 -25.60 -0.41
CA THR A 4 -11.33 -24.57 0.45
C THR A 4 -12.21 -24.39 1.69
N ILE A 5 -11.61 -24.56 2.87
CA ILE A 5 -12.29 -24.25 4.14
C ILE A 5 -11.90 -22.84 4.53
N GLY A 6 -12.91 -22.00 4.80
CA GLY A 6 -12.70 -20.64 5.26
C GLY A 6 -11.95 -20.55 6.59
N THR A 7 -11.69 -19.32 7.03
CA THR A 7 -11.09 -19.01 8.34
C THR A 7 -12.12 -18.51 9.35
N SER A 8 -13.41 -18.76 9.10
CA SER A 8 -14.49 -18.48 10.06
C SER A 8 -14.24 -19.21 11.37
N ILE A 9 -14.55 -18.56 12.50
CA ILE A 9 -14.50 -19.20 13.84
C ILE A 9 -15.34 -20.48 13.86
N ARG A 10 -16.45 -20.51 13.11
CA ARG A 10 -17.32 -21.70 12.98
C ARG A 10 -16.69 -22.82 12.15
N ASP A 11 -15.62 -22.59 11.41
CA ASP A 11 -14.92 -23.59 10.61
C ASP A 11 -13.64 -24.11 11.28
N LEU A 12 -13.23 -23.56 12.43
CA LEU A 12 -11.97 -23.92 13.09
C LEU A 12 -11.88 -25.40 13.48
N TYR A 13 -13.01 -26.06 13.78
CA TYR A 13 -13.04 -27.48 14.14
C TYR A 13 -12.97 -28.42 12.93
N LYS A 14 -13.10 -27.90 11.71
CA LYS A 14 -13.10 -28.74 10.50
C LYS A 14 -11.66 -29.13 10.13
N PRO A 15 -11.45 -30.36 9.63
CA PRO A 15 -10.13 -30.81 9.18
C PRO A 15 -9.69 -29.98 7.97
N ARG A 16 -8.48 -29.41 8.01
CA ARG A 16 -7.92 -28.62 6.90
C ARG A 16 -7.10 -29.50 5.94
N PRO A 17 -7.26 -29.34 4.62
CA PRO A 17 -6.39 -29.98 3.64
C PRO A 17 -5.00 -29.34 3.64
N GLY A 18 -3.99 -30.12 3.28
CA GLY A 18 -2.61 -29.63 3.16
C GLY A 18 -1.76 -29.77 4.43
N ARG A 19 -0.59 -29.13 4.40
CA ARG A 19 0.38 -29.16 5.50
C ARG A 19 0.89 -27.74 5.78
N ARG A 20 0.84 -27.33 7.05
CA ARG A 20 1.48 -26.09 7.52
C ARG A 20 3.00 -26.22 7.41
N LEU A 21 3.62 -25.20 6.84
CA LEU A 21 5.05 -25.05 6.64
C LEU A 21 5.46 -23.61 6.99
N ARG A 22 6.74 -23.41 7.27
CA ARG A 22 7.34 -22.11 7.57
C ARG A 22 8.72 -22.02 6.97
N THR A 23 9.05 -20.88 6.39
CA THR A 23 10.43 -20.40 6.25
C THR A 23 10.63 -19.23 7.22
N SER A 24 11.79 -19.16 7.84
CA SER A 24 12.10 -18.11 8.81
C SER A 24 13.58 -17.78 8.84
N SER A 25 13.91 -16.64 9.43
CA SER A 25 15.29 -16.20 9.66
C SER A 25 16.01 -16.92 10.80
N TYR A 26 15.47 -18.03 11.33
CA TYR A 26 16.03 -18.71 12.51
C TYR A 26 17.49 -19.16 12.32
N ASP A 27 18.22 -19.20 13.42
CA ASP A 27 19.60 -19.67 13.45
C ASP A 27 19.65 -21.18 13.21
N LYS A 28 20.13 -21.58 12.03
CA LYS A 28 20.23 -22.99 11.63
C LYS A 28 21.21 -23.81 12.47
N THR A 29 22.04 -23.17 13.29
CA THR A 29 22.92 -23.86 14.26
C THR A 29 22.21 -24.22 15.57
N GLY A 30 21.01 -23.69 15.80
CA GLY A 30 20.30 -23.77 17.08
C GLY A 30 20.72 -22.68 18.08
N GLY A 31 21.50 -21.69 17.63
CA GLY A 31 21.82 -20.48 18.39
C GLY A 31 20.67 -19.46 18.40
N ASN A 32 21.00 -18.19 18.67
CA ASN A 32 20.04 -17.09 18.79
C ASN A 32 20.32 -15.96 17.79
N ARG A 33 21.08 -16.23 16.71
CA ARG A 33 21.27 -15.28 15.61
C ARG A 33 20.14 -15.42 14.59
N ASP A 34 18.91 -15.18 15.04
CA ASP A 34 17.68 -15.45 14.29
C ASP A 34 17.32 -14.38 13.25
N PHE A 35 18.33 -13.76 12.63
CA PHE A 35 18.15 -12.74 11.61
C PHE A 35 18.94 -13.02 10.33
N LEU A 36 18.40 -12.51 9.23
CA LEU A 36 19.09 -12.41 7.95
C LEU A 36 19.73 -11.03 7.84
N ARG A 37 20.98 -10.95 7.35
CA ARG A 37 21.62 -9.69 6.94
C ARG A 37 21.39 -9.47 5.45
N ILE A 38 21.08 -8.24 5.07
CA ILE A 38 20.99 -7.79 3.68
C ILE A 38 21.85 -6.55 3.54
N GLU A 39 22.90 -6.63 2.71
CA GLU A 39 23.83 -5.52 2.50
C GLU A 39 23.15 -4.38 1.70
N SER A 40 23.75 -3.19 1.68
CA SER A 40 23.22 -2.06 0.89
C SER A 40 23.20 -2.40 -0.60
N GLY A 41 22.07 -2.16 -1.27
CA GLY A 41 21.84 -2.49 -2.68
C GLY A 41 21.62 -3.98 -2.96
N GLU A 42 21.68 -4.85 -1.94
CA GLU A 42 21.48 -6.28 -2.10
C GLU A 42 19.99 -6.65 -2.08
N SER A 43 19.64 -7.67 -2.86
CA SER A 43 18.38 -8.39 -2.74
C SER A 43 18.57 -9.80 -2.17
N LYS A 44 17.70 -10.22 -1.26
CA LYS A 44 17.65 -11.59 -0.73
C LYS A 44 16.29 -12.22 -0.94
N ILE A 45 16.32 -13.47 -1.39
CA ILE A 45 15.15 -14.34 -1.42
C ILE A 45 14.90 -14.88 0.00
N ILE A 46 13.73 -14.61 0.55
CA ILE A 46 13.32 -15.07 1.90
C ILE A 46 12.32 -16.24 1.85
N PHE A 47 11.70 -16.45 0.69
CA PHE A 47 10.81 -17.57 0.42
C PHE A 47 11.00 -17.99 -1.04
N ASN A 48 11.19 -19.28 -1.26
CA ASN A 48 11.23 -19.90 -2.58
C ASN A 48 10.80 -21.35 -2.42
N THR A 49 9.69 -21.72 -3.06
CA THR A 49 9.14 -23.07 -2.96
C THR A 49 8.50 -23.47 -4.28
N SER A 50 8.44 -24.77 -4.51
CA SER A 50 7.80 -25.37 -5.68
C SER A 50 6.58 -26.20 -5.27
N GLY A 51 5.64 -26.33 -6.18
CA GLY A 51 4.36 -27.00 -5.98
C GLY A 51 3.28 -26.07 -5.44
N ALA A 52 2.05 -26.58 -5.40
CA ALA A 52 0.88 -25.78 -5.03
C ALA A 52 0.88 -25.43 -3.55
N GLY A 53 0.52 -24.20 -3.22
CA GLY A 53 0.43 -23.73 -1.85
C GLY A 53 -0.29 -22.40 -1.70
N CYS A 54 -0.36 -21.94 -0.46
CA CYS A 54 -0.88 -20.62 -0.14
C CYS A 54 -0.13 -20.05 1.06
N ILE A 55 0.46 -18.87 0.89
CA ILE A 55 0.97 -18.09 2.03
C ILE A 55 -0.24 -17.58 2.79
N THR A 56 -0.25 -17.79 4.10
CA THR A 56 -1.39 -17.43 4.97
C THR A 56 -1.00 -16.49 6.09
N HIS A 57 0.30 -16.33 6.33
CA HIS A 57 0.79 -15.33 7.25
C HIS A 57 2.23 -14.94 6.91
N ILE A 58 2.50 -13.64 6.90
CA ILE A 58 3.85 -13.07 6.88
C ILE A 58 4.00 -12.22 8.12
N TRP A 59 5.00 -12.53 8.93
CA TRP A 59 5.49 -11.63 9.98
C TRP A 59 6.92 -11.23 9.66
N LEU A 60 7.27 -9.97 9.85
CA LEU A 60 8.66 -9.54 9.82
C LEU A 60 8.92 -8.31 10.68
N THR A 61 10.19 -8.07 11.00
CA THR A 61 10.68 -6.80 11.51
C THR A 61 12.04 -6.48 10.91
N VAL A 62 12.34 -5.20 10.76
CA VAL A 62 13.55 -4.70 10.12
C VAL A 62 14.22 -3.65 10.99
N MET A 63 15.55 -3.69 11.04
CA MET A 63 16.37 -2.65 11.66
C MET A 63 17.65 -2.45 10.86
N GLU A 64 18.18 -1.24 10.90
CA GLU A 64 19.55 -0.97 10.45
C GLU A 64 20.55 -1.53 11.47
N GLU A 65 21.64 -2.15 11.00
CA GLU A 65 22.59 -2.84 11.88
C GLU A 65 23.48 -1.91 12.72
N ALA A 66 23.89 -0.76 12.17
CA ALA A 66 24.87 0.13 12.81
C ALA A 66 24.30 0.82 14.06
N ASP A 67 23.20 1.54 13.89
CA ASP A 67 22.71 2.47 14.92
C ASP A 67 21.26 2.16 15.37
N GLY A 68 20.61 1.16 14.77
CA GLY A 68 19.21 0.80 15.02
C GLY A 68 18.18 1.88 14.63
N ASN A 69 18.65 3.02 14.09
CA ASN A 69 17.85 4.15 13.70
C ASN A 69 18.15 4.54 12.25
N ALA A 70 17.23 4.21 11.35
CA ALA A 70 17.28 4.63 9.96
C ALA A 70 15.96 5.35 9.62
N PRO A 71 15.99 6.67 9.43
CA PRO A 71 14.81 7.42 9.00
C PRO A 71 14.23 6.80 7.74
N PHE A 72 12.91 6.62 7.74
CA PHE A 72 12.17 6.11 6.60
C PHE A 72 12.59 4.72 6.11
N LEU A 73 13.25 3.91 6.96
CA LEU A 73 13.69 2.56 6.59
C LEU A 73 12.58 1.69 5.95
N PRO A 74 11.31 1.69 6.43
CA PRO A 74 10.23 0.98 5.77
C PRO A 74 9.99 1.38 4.29
N ARG A 75 10.37 2.59 3.88
CA ARG A 75 10.31 3.06 2.47
C ARG A 75 11.51 2.61 1.64
N LYS A 76 12.64 2.35 2.30
CA LYS A 76 13.92 1.99 1.67
C LYS A 76 14.06 0.49 1.42
N VAL A 77 13.24 -0.35 2.06
CA VAL A 77 13.18 -1.79 1.77
C VAL A 77 12.04 -2.08 0.81
N VAL A 78 12.31 -2.75 -0.31
CA VAL A 78 11.30 -3.11 -1.31
C VAL A 78 10.97 -4.59 -1.20
N LEU A 79 9.68 -4.90 -1.11
CA LEU A 79 9.13 -6.25 -1.12
C LEU A 79 8.68 -6.61 -2.52
N ARG A 80 9.12 -7.77 -3.01
CA ARG A 80 8.62 -8.37 -4.26
C ARG A 80 8.10 -9.77 -4.03
N MET A 81 7.00 -10.10 -4.68
CA MET A 81 6.49 -11.47 -4.74
C MET A 81 6.20 -11.87 -6.17
N PHE A 82 6.50 -13.13 -6.47
CA PHE A 82 6.35 -13.73 -7.80
C PHE A 82 5.60 -15.04 -7.68
N TRP A 83 4.62 -15.26 -8.55
CA TRP A 83 3.81 -16.47 -8.61
C TRP A 83 4.04 -17.26 -9.89
N ASP A 84 4.03 -18.58 -9.78
CA ASP A 84 3.96 -19.51 -10.89
C ASP A 84 5.05 -19.37 -11.98
N GLY A 85 6.24 -18.94 -11.57
CA GLY A 85 7.41 -18.80 -12.45
C GLY A 85 7.41 -17.51 -13.27
N GLU A 86 6.58 -16.53 -12.94
CA GLU A 86 6.56 -15.23 -13.60
C GLU A 86 7.88 -14.46 -13.44
N SER A 87 8.22 -13.69 -14.47
CA SER A 87 9.42 -12.84 -14.49
C SER A 87 9.18 -11.43 -13.93
N HIS A 88 7.94 -10.96 -13.96
CA HIS A 88 7.52 -9.67 -13.40
C HIS A 88 6.79 -9.92 -12.09
N PRO A 89 6.99 -9.11 -11.05
CA PRO A 89 6.36 -9.37 -9.76
C PRO A 89 4.86 -9.02 -9.79
N SER A 90 4.02 -9.92 -9.30
CA SER A 90 2.62 -9.64 -8.96
C SER A 90 2.48 -8.69 -7.75
N VAL A 91 3.51 -8.64 -6.89
CA VAL A 91 3.58 -7.70 -5.76
C VAL A 91 4.87 -6.89 -5.84
N GLU A 92 4.79 -5.56 -5.90
CA GLU A 92 5.96 -4.66 -5.78
C GLU A 92 5.57 -3.40 -4.97
N ALA A 93 6.12 -3.28 -3.76
CA ALA A 93 5.88 -2.14 -2.89
C ALA A 93 7.01 -1.91 -1.88
N PRO A 94 7.21 -0.67 -1.40
CA PRO A 94 8.00 -0.45 -0.19
C PRO A 94 7.38 -1.21 0.99
N LEU A 95 8.22 -1.67 1.90
CA LEU A 95 7.82 -2.55 3.00
C LEU A 95 6.72 -1.91 3.87
N GLY A 96 6.92 -0.69 4.35
CA GLY A 96 5.92 0.00 5.19
C GLY A 96 4.56 0.14 4.51
N ASP A 97 4.60 0.55 3.24
CA ASP A 97 3.42 0.78 2.41
C ASP A 97 2.65 -0.50 2.09
N PHE A 98 3.35 -1.62 1.90
CA PHE A 98 2.69 -2.92 1.77
C PHE A 98 1.93 -3.29 3.05
N PHE A 99 2.52 -3.01 4.22
CA PHE A 99 1.91 -3.27 5.51
C PHE A 99 1.03 -2.14 6.03
N GLY A 100 0.53 -1.27 5.14
CA GLY A 100 -0.55 -0.32 5.42
C GLY A 100 -0.13 1.04 6.00
N MET A 101 1.17 1.31 6.17
CA MET A 101 1.66 2.60 6.68
C MET A 101 2.58 3.30 5.67
N GLY A 102 2.13 4.45 5.16
CA GLY A 102 2.93 5.25 4.25
C GLY A 102 3.99 6.12 4.93
N HIS A 103 4.48 7.10 4.16
CA HIS A 103 5.53 8.06 4.51
C HIS A 103 6.85 7.47 4.99
N GLY A 104 7.09 6.16 4.83
CA GLY A 104 8.22 5.45 5.44
C GLY A 104 8.15 5.42 6.97
N LEU A 105 6.98 5.66 7.54
CA LEU A 105 6.78 5.70 8.99
C LEU A 105 6.30 4.33 9.50
N THR A 106 6.25 4.21 10.83
CA THR A 106 5.65 3.07 11.52
C THR A 106 4.63 3.56 12.55
N ARG A 107 3.52 2.84 12.69
CA ARG A 107 2.46 3.10 13.65
C ARG A 107 1.87 1.79 14.15
N ASN A 108 1.45 1.76 15.42
CA ASN A 108 0.73 0.61 15.92
C ASN A 108 -0.69 0.64 15.34
N TYR A 109 -1.11 -0.41 14.64
CA TYR A 109 -2.50 -0.59 14.24
C TYR A 109 -2.80 -2.06 13.94
N SER A 110 -4.08 -2.41 13.92
CA SER A 110 -4.55 -3.73 13.53
C SER A 110 -5.80 -3.61 12.67
N SER A 111 -5.85 -4.41 11.61
CA SER A 111 -7.02 -4.62 10.74
C SER A 111 -7.28 -6.11 10.57
N ALA A 112 -8.24 -6.48 9.72
CA ALA A 112 -8.55 -7.87 9.41
C ALA A 112 -7.42 -8.60 8.65
N VAL A 113 -6.61 -7.88 7.87
CA VAL A 113 -5.64 -8.47 6.93
C VAL A 113 -4.20 -7.97 7.11
N LEU A 114 -4.00 -6.79 7.70
CA LEU A 114 -2.69 -6.22 7.98
C LEU A 114 -2.62 -5.67 9.41
N ALA A 115 -1.44 -5.73 10.02
CA ALA A 115 -1.19 -5.07 11.30
C ALA A 115 0.28 -4.67 11.42
N MET A 116 0.51 -3.55 12.08
CA MET A 116 1.83 -3.15 12.58
C MET A 116 1.74 -3.13 14.11
N SER A 117 2.37 -4.12 14.74
CA SER A 117 2.24 -4.45 16.16
C SER A 117 3.30 -3.72 17.03
N PRO A 118 3.24 -3.80 18.39
CA PRO A 118 4.02 -3.00 19.34
C PRO A 118 5.53 -2.87 19.09
N ALA A 119 6.14 -1.92 19.80
CA ALA A 119 7.39 -1.23 19.47
C ALA A 119 7.19 -0.22 18.31
N ASP A 120 6.17 0.63 18.47
CA ASP A 120 5.81 1.71 17.54
C ASP A 120 5.59 1.24 16.09
N GLY A 121 4.92 0.10 15.92
CA GLY A 121 4.60 -0.47 14.61
C GLY A 121 5.72 -1.25 13.96
N LYS A 122 6.80 -1.61 14.68
CA LYS A 122 7.95 -2.30 14.07
C LYS A 122 7.70 -3.78 13.75
N ALA A 123 6.60 -4.37 14.18
CA ALA A 123 6.24 -5.75 13.87
C ALA A 123 5.18 -5.80 12.77
N PHE A 124 5.61 -6.05 11.54
CA PHE A 124 4.79 -6.07 10.32
C PHE A 124 4.11 -7.43 10.16
N ASN A 125 2.78 -7.46 10.05
CA ASN A 125 1.97 -8.68 9.91
C ASN A 125 1.04 -8.56 8.71
N SER A 126 0.98 -9.62 7.91
CA SER A 126 0.03 -9.78 6.81
C SER A 126 -0.63 -11.14 6.90
N PHE A 127 -1.95 -11.14 6.73
CA PHE A 127 -2.84 -12.30 6.76
C PHE A 127 -3.60 -12.46 5.44
N PHE A 128 -3.21 -11.73 4.39
CA PHE A 128 -3.73 -11.97 3.05
C PHE A 128 -3.37 -13.40 2.60
N PRO A 129 -4.33 -14.19 2.11
CA PRO A 129 -4.03 -15.47 1.48
C PRO A 129 -3.38 -15.23 0.11
N MET A 130 -2.19 -15.79 -0.14
CA MET A 130 -1.45 -15.61 -1.40
C MET A 130 -1.25 -16.98 -2.04
N PRO A 131 -2.23 -17.46 -2.84
CA PRO A 131 -2.15 -18.76 -3.50
C PRO A 131 -1.14 -18.76 -4.64
N TYR A 132 -0.52 -19.92 -4.88
CA TYR A 132 0.32 -20.22 -6.04
C TYR A 132 0.18 -21.71 -6.38
N GLU A 133 0.38 -22.08 -7.64
CA GLU A 133 0.18 -23.44 -8.17
C GLU A 133 1.48 -24.19 -8.44
N SER A 134 2.50 -23.52 -8.96
CA SER A 134 3.76 -24.15 -9.37
C SER A 134 4.97 -23.62 -8.62
N GLU A 135 5.03 -22.31 -8.34
CA GLU A 135 6.13 -21.67 -7.62
C GLU A 135 5.63 -20.46 -6.85
N GLY A 136 6.18 -20.25 -5.65
CA GLY A 136 6.02 -18.99 -4.92
C GLY A 136 7.38 -18.47 -4.47
N ARG A 137 7.65 -17.19 -4.74
CA ARG A 137 8.92 -16.54 -4.41
C ARG A 137 8.71 -15.17 -3.79
N ILE A 138 9.41 -14.89 -2.68
CA ILE A 138 9.46 -13.56 -2.05
C ILE A 138 10.91 -13.09 -1.96
N GLU A 139 11.12 -11.85 -2.39
CA GLU A 139 12.40 -11.14 -2.36
C GLU A 139 12.27 -9.85 -1.55
N LEU A 140 13.31 -9.54 -0.77
CA LEU A 140 13.50 -8.25 -0.12
C LEU A 140 14.75 -7.58 -0.68
N GLN A 141 14.62 -6.34 -1.16
CA GLN A 141 15.73 -5.51 -1.60
C GLN A 141 15.99 -4.39 -0.60
N ASN A 142 17.25 -4.21 -0.22
CA ASN A 142 17.69 -3.13 0.66
C ASN A 142 18.22 -1.94 -0.15
N ASP A 143 17.42 -0.90 -0.35
CA ASP A 143 17.89 0.35 -0.97
C ASP A 143 18.35 1.39 0.06
N SER A 144 18.52 1.00 1.32
CA SER A 144 19.17 1.87 2.31
C SER A 144 20.69 1.87 2.14
N GLU A 145 21.31 2.87 2.72
CA GLU A 145 22.75 3.14 2.61
C GLU A 145 23.59 2.20 3.49
N LYS A 146 22.96 1.43 4.39
CA LYS A 146 23.63 0.55 5.35
C LYS A 146 23.05 -0.87 5.31
N THR A 147 23.77 -1.81 5.92
CA THR A 147 23.29 -3.17 6.13
C THR A 147 22.08 -3.19 7.05
N ILE A 148 21.09 -4.01 6.71
CA ILE A 148 19.90 -4.23 7.53
C ILE A 148 19.87 -5.66 8.09
N ARG A 149 19.22 -5.80 9.25
CA ARG A 149 18.84 -7.09 9.83
C ARG A 149 17.33 -7.28 9.69
N ILE A 150 16.94 -8.44 9.19
CA ILE A 150 15.55 -8.86 9.04
C ILE A 150 15.29 -10.08 9.91
N TYR A 151 14.25 -10.01 10.73
CA TYR A 151 13.62 -11.19 11.31
C TYR A 151 12.33 -11.43 10.55
N TYR A 152 12.04 -12.66 10.14
CA TYR A 152 10.82 -12.95 9.39
C TYR A 152 10.32 -14.37 9.62
N TYR A 153 9.00 -14.54 9.52
CA TYR A 153 8.27 -15.79 9.30
C TYR A 153 7.43 -15.63 8.03
N VAL A 154 7.57 -16.56 7.09
CA VAL A 154 6.57 -16.77 6.02
C VAL A 154 5.94 -18.13 6.28
N ASP A 155 4.71 -18.09 6.75
CA ASP A 155 3.88 -19.23 7.06
C ASP A 155 2.96 -19.55 5.88
N TYR A 156 2.98 -20.79 5.43
CA TYR A 156 2.25 -21.22 4.26
C TYR A 156 1.71 -22.63 4.41
N GLU A 157 0.75 -22.97 3.57
CA GLU A 157 0.15 -24.29 3.47
C GLU A 157 0.61 -24.91 2.14
N GLY A 158 1.22 -26.09 2.20
CA GLY A 158 1.56 -26.88 1.02
C GLY A 158 0.43 -27.86 0.68
N TYR A 159 0.09 -27.96 -0.60
CA TYR A 159 -1.04 -28.75 -1.08
C TYR A 159 -0.60 -29.87 -2.03
N SER A 160 -1.22 -31.04 -1.89
CA SER A 160 -1.01 -32.17 -2.80
C SER A 160 -1.85 -32.10 -4.08
N LYS A 161 -2.74 -31.12 -4.18
CA LYS A 161 -3.66 -30.87 -5.31
C LYS A 161 -3.81 -29.35 -5.47
N LEU A 162 -4.13 -28.91 -6.67
CA LEU A 162 -4.35 -27.48 -6.96
C LEU A 162 -5.57 -26.94 -6.19
N LEU A 163 -5.46 -25.67 -5.80
CA LEU A 163 -6.57 -24.88 -5.27
C LEU A 163 -7.62 -24.65 -6.36
N ASP A 164 -8.88 -24.53 -5.94
CA ASP A 164 -9.99 -24.20 -6.83
C ASP A 164 -10.11 -22.67 -7.04
N SER A 165 -9.03 -22.05 -7.54
CA SER A 165 -9.04 -20.63 -7.92
C SER A 165 -7.89 -20.30 -8.84
N PRO A 166 -8.15 -19.66 -10.00
CA PRO A 166 -7.11 -19.19 -10.90
C PRO A 166 -6.51 -17.84 -10.46
N LEU A 167 -7.03 -17.22 -9.39
CA LEU A 167 -6.62 -15.88 -8.99
C LEU A 167 -5.34 -15.91 -8.16
N ARG A 168 -4.51 -14.88 -8.32
CA ARG A 168 -3.30 -14.63 -7.56
C ARG A 168 -3.38 -13.29 -6.86
N PHE A 169 -2.74 -13.21 -5.70
CA PHE A 169 -2.69 -11.98 -4.92
C PHE A 169 -1.74 -10.98 -5.56
N HIS A 170 -2.19 -9.75 -5.68
CA HIS A 170 -1.43 -8.65 -6.25
C HIS A 170 -1.41 -7.47 -5.31
N SER A 171 -0.33 -6.70 -5.39
CA SER A 171 -0.21 -5.44 -4.69
C SER A 171 0.79 -4.53 -5.36
N MET A 172 0.38 -3.30 -5.67
CA MET A 172 1.25 -2.33 -6.34
C MET A 172 1.20 -1.00 -5.62
N TRP A 173 2.40 -0.43 -5.45
CA TRP A 173 2.57 0.89 -4.87
C TRP A 173 2.81 1.94 -5.95
N LYS A 174 2.19 3.12 -5.78
CA LYS A 174 2.41 4.29 -6.62
C LYS A 174 2.59 5.55 -5.77
N ARG A 175 3.36 6.50 -6.27
CA ARG A 175 3.42 7.88 -5.76
C ARG A 175 3.48 8.88 -6.89
N GLU A 176 2.81 10.02 -6.72
CA GLU A 176 3.00 11.20 -7.54
C GLU A 176 2.69 12.47 -6.75
N ILE A 177 3.38 13.56 -7.09
CA ILE A 177 2.94 14.90 -6.73
C ILE A 177 1.84 15.26 -7.73
N THR A 178 0.61 15.34 -7.23
CA THR A 178 -0.57 15.63 -8.04
C THR A 178 -0.48 17.02 -8.66
N LYS A 179 -1.11 17.20 -9.82
CA LYS A 179 -1.10 18.45 -10.56
C LYS A 179 -2.49 19.06 -10.51
N GLY A 180 -2.65 20.01 -9.61
CA GLY A 180 -3.87 20.78 -9.47
C GLY A 180 -4.10 21.69 -10.66
N ILE A 181 -5.35 22.14 -10.81
CA ILE A 181 -5.72 23.15 -11.80
C ILE A 181 -5.26 24.52 -11.28
N ALA A 182 -4.42 25.22 -12.06
CA ALA A 182 -4.06 26.59 -11.74
C ALA A 182 -5.31 27.47 -11.73
N THR A 183 -5.55 28.19 -10.64
CA THR A 183 -6.63 29.18 -10.56
C THR A 183 -6.02 30.57 -10.37
N ASP A 184 -6.60 31.57 -11.03
CA ASP A 184 -6.19 32.98 -10.88
C ASP A 184 -6.72 33.62 -9.57
N SER A 185 -7.26 32.81 -8.66
CA SER A 185 -7.99 33.24 -7.48
C SER A 185 -7.50 32.48 -6.26
N ASP A 186 -6.97 33.19 -5.27
CA ASP A 186 -6.60 32.64 -3.97
C ASP A 186 -7.81 32.30 -3.08
N ASP A 187 -9.05 32.43 -3.59
CA ASP A 187 -10.28 32.15 -2.85
C ASP A 187 -10.43 30.67 -2.47
N ASN A 188 -10.59 30.41 -1.17
CA ASN A 188 -10.70 29.05 -0.62
C ASN A 188 -11.93 28.30 -1.10
N ALA A 189 -13.08 28.97 -1.23
CA ALA A 189 -14.31 28.30 -1.63
C ALA A 189 -14.23 27.87 -3.09
N MET A 190 -13.58 28.68 -3.94
CA MET A 190 -13.26 28.30 -5.30
C MET A 190 -12.33 27.09 -5.33
N LEU A 191 -11.26 27.08 -4.53
CA LEU A 191 -10.33 25.93 -4.47
C LEU A 191 -11.02 24.63 -4.03
N LEU A 192 -11.95 24.71 -3.07
CA LEU A 192 -12.57 23.53 -2.46
C LEU A 192 -13.79 23.01 -3.22
N PHE A 193 -14.57 23.87 -3.88
CA PHE A 193 -15.93 23.50 -4.32
C PHE A 193 -16.25 23.85 -5.78
N SER A 194 -15.35 24.51 -6.50
CA SER A 194 -15.63 24.92 -7.88
C SER A 194 -15.24 23.87 -8.93
N GLY A 195 -15.76 24.04 -10.15
CA GLY A 195 -15.44 23.14 -11.25
C GLY A 195 -16.31 21.89 -11.31
N LYS A 196 -16.06 21.08 -12.34
CA LYS A 196 -16.82 19.85 -12.64
C LYS A 196 -15.89 18.83 -13.30
N ASN A 197 -15.74 17.68 -12.67
CA ASN A 197 -15.00 16.57 -13.25
C ASN A 197 -15.96 15.57 -13.89
N THR A 198 -16.25 15.77 -15.18
CA THR A 198 -17.20 14.92 -15.92
C THR A 198 -16.50 13.81 -16.71
N THR A 199 -15.28 13.43 -16.31
CA THR A 199 -14.48 12.46 -17.06
C THR A 199 -13.73 11.49 -16.17
N GLY A 200 -13.39 11.86 -14.92
CA GLY A 200 -12.43 11.14 -14.10
C GLY A 200 -11.01 11.15 -14.67
N ASN A 201 -10.73 12.04 -15.63
CA ASN A 201 -9.37 12.27 -16.13
C ASN A 201 -8.59 13.09 -15.09
N ASN A 202 -7.29 12.82 -15.00
CA ASN A 202 -6.38 13.46 -14.05
C ASN A 202 -6.66 13.16 -12.56
N ASN A 203 -7.63 12.31 -12.25
CA ASN A 203 -7.74 11.71 -10.92
C ASN A 203 -6.43 10.98 -10.59
N TYR A 204 -6.09 10.93 -9.30
CA TYR A 204 -5.03 10.07 -8.83
C TYR A 204 -5.45 8.61 -9.05
N GLU A 205 -4.68 7.88 -9.86
CA GLU A 205 -4.94 6.46 -10.14
C GLU A 205 -4.31 5.59 -9.04
N ILE A 206 -5.16 4.91 -8.26
CA ILE A 206 -4.78 3.96 -7.19
C ILE A 206 -4.44 2.60 -7.82
N LEU A 207 -5.26 2.15 -8.77
CA LEU A 207 -5.08 0.89 -9.46
C LEU A 207 -5.52 1.01 -10.92
N LYS A 208 -4.71 0.44 -11.80
CA LYS A 208 -5.12 0.01 -13.14
C LYS A 208 -4.72 -1.44 -13.33
N ALA A 209 -5.68 -2.28 -13.72
CA ALA A 209 -5.48 -3.70 -13.96
C ALA A 209 -6.33 -4.20 -15.13
N GLU A 210 -5.82 -5.21 -15.83
CA GLU A 210 -6.53 -5.97 -16.87
C GLU A 210 -6.47 -7.45 -16.52
N GLY A 211 -7.54 -8.17 -16.82
CA GLY A 211 -7.78 -9.55 -16.42
C GLY A 211 -9.12 -9.70 -15.70
N LYS A 212 -9.33 -10.87 -15.10
CA LYS A 212 -10.52 -11.15 -14.28
C LYS A 212 -10.13 -11.23 -12.82
N GLY A 213 -10.87 -10.58 -11.94
CA GLY A 213 -10.47 -10.47 -10.55
C GLY A 213 -11.43 -9.70 -9.66
N HIS A 214 -10.90 -9.28 -8.52
CA HIS A 214 -11.57 -8.36 -7.61
C HIS A 214 -10.57 -7.55 -6.79
N TYR A 215 -10.84 -6.25 -6.69
CA TYR A 215 -10.12 -5.31 -5.85
C TYR A 215 -10.54 -5.45 -4.39
N VAL A 216 -9.57 -5.51 -3.48
CA VAL A 216 -9.79 -5.75 -2.03
C VAL A 216 -9.32 -4.59 -1.16
N GLY A 217 -9.00 -3.43 -1.76
CA GLY A 217 -8.77 -2.18 -1.04
C GLY A 217 -7.37 -1.59 -1.22
N CYS A 218 -7.08 -0.57 -0.42
CA CYS A 218 -5.80 0.13 -0.43
C CYS A 218 -5.48 0.74 0.93
N ASN A 219 -4.23 1.14 1.09
CA ASN A 219 -3.89 2.30 1.91
C ASN A 219 -3.58 3.50 1.02
N MET A 220 -3.95 4.69 1.49
CA MET A 220 -3.75 5.97 0.83
C MET A 220 -3.01 6.90 1.78
N ASN A 221 -2.02 7.60 1.25
CA ASN A 221 -1.11 8.42 2.04
C ASN A 221 -0.90 9.75 1.34
N ILE A 222 -1.20 10.84 2.04
CA ILE A 222 -1.17 12.19 1.48
C ILE A 222 -0.25 13.03 2.33
N HIS A 223 0.64 13.78 1.72
CA HIS A 223 1.24 14.95 2.36
C HIS A 223 0.47 16.17 1.86
N ASN A 224 -0.40 16.73 2.71
CA ASN A 224 -1.12 17.96 2.42
C ASN A 224 -0.12 19.12 2.52
N LEU A 225 0.32 19.62 1.37
CA LEU A 225 1.38 20.62 1.22
C LEU A 225 0.85 22.05 1.38
N ARG A 226 -0.47 22.25 1.29
CA ARG A 226 -1.06 23.58 1.41
C ARG A 226 -1.00 24.06 2.87
N ALA A 227 -0.41 25.23 3.07
CA ALA A 227 -0.42 25.93 4.35
C ALA A 227 -1.32 27.18 4.26
N THR A 228 -2.43 27.19 5.00
CA THR A 228 -3.35 28.33 5.08
C THR A 228 -3.95 28.47 6.48
N ARG A 229 -4.50 29.64 6.78
CA ARG A 229 -5.33 29.91 7.97
C ARG A 229 -6.81 29.66 7.74
N GLU A 230 -7.21 29.43 6.49
CA GLU A 230 -8.58 29.08 6.11
C GLU A 230 -8.81 27.57 6.24
N TRP A 231 -10.05 27.12 6.05
CA TRP A 231 -10.39 25.70 6.08
C TRP A 231 -9.60 24.92 5.00
N ASN A 232 -8.71 24.01 5.40
CA ASN A 232 -7.75 23.37 4.50
C ASN A 232 -7.99 21.87 4.28
N TRP A 233 -9.26 21.49 4.26
CA TRP A 233 -9.63 20.11 3.98
C TRP A 233 -9.12 19.67 2.60
N TYR A 234 -8.48 18.50 2.54
CA TYR A 234 -7.92 17.94 1.30
C TYR A 234 -8.84 16.88 0.68
N GLY A 235 -9.78 16.35 1.45
CA GLY A 235 -10.50 15.13 1.14
C GLY A 235 -11.84 15.31 0.44
N GLU A 236 -12.15 16.46 -0.14
CA GLU A 236 -13.39 16.64 -0.94
C GLU A 236 -13.43 15.77 -2.22
N GLY A 237 -12.33 15.12 -2.57
CA GLY A 237 -12.21 14.40 -3.84
C GLY A 237 -12.98 13.08 -3.87
N ASP A 238 -13.81 12.88 -4.88
CA ASP A 238 -14.63 11.67 -5.04
C ASP A 238 -13.79 10.48 -5.52
N ASP A 239 -14.05 9.27 -4.98
CA ASP A 239 -13.61 8.05 -5.63
C ASP A 239 -14.44 7.76 -6.89
N MET A 240 -13.78 7.35 -7.96
CA MET A 240 -14.40 6.98 -9.22
C MET A 240 -13.78 5.68 -9.71
N ILE A 241 -14.57 4.61 -9.73
CA ILE A 241 -14.09 3.26 -10.04
C ILE A 241 -14.75 2.78 -11.33
N PHE A 242 -13.95 2.66 -12.39
CA PHE A 242 -14.40 2.25 -13.71
C PHE A 242 -14.14 0.75 -13.87
N ILE A 243 -15.19 -0.02 -14.10
CA ILE A 243 -15.11 -1.48 -14.29
C ILE A 243 -15.37 -1.78 -15.76
N ASP A 244 -14.59 -2.68 -16.35
CA ASP A 244 -14.83 -3.26 -17.68
C ASP A 244 -15.13 -2.19 -18.76
N ASP A 245 -14.27 -1.18 -18.83
CA ASP A 245 -14.29 -0.08 -19.80
C ASP A 245 -15.52 0.84 -19.70
N GLU A 246 -16.12 0.95 -18.51
CA GLU A 246 -17.17 1.92 -18.21
C GLU A 246 -16.78 3.35 -18.60
N ASN A 247 -17.76 4.09 -19.11
CA ASN A 247 -17.63 5.53 -19.36
C ASN A 247 -18.09 6.32 -18.13
N TRP A 248 -17.70 7.59 -18.05
CA TRP A 248 -18.24 8.48 -17.02
C TRP A 248 -19.77 8.71 -17.21
N PRO A 249 -20.55 8.78 -16.11
CA PRO A 249 -20.14 8.48 -14.73
C PRO A 249 -20.07 6.96 -14.51
N PRO A 250 -19.03 6.45 -13.81
CA PRO A 250 -19.00 5.05 -13.42
C PRO A 250 -20.16 4.73 -12.46
N VAL A 251 -20.53 3.46 -12.38
CA VAL A 251 -21.56 3.00 -11.43
C VAL A 251 -21.11 3.19 -9.99
N LEU A 252 -19.80 3.04 -9.74
CA LEU A 252 -19.15 3.29 -8.47
C LEU A 252 -18.54 4.69 -8.48
N HIS A 253 -19.31 5.64 -7.96
CA HIS A 253 -18.94 7.05 -7.82
C HIS A 253 -19.21 7.50 -6.38
N GLY A 254 -18.16 8.03 -5.74
CA GLY A 254 -18.16 8.48 -4.36
C GLY A 254 -18.67 9.88 -4.14
N THR A 255 -18.45 10.37 -2.93
CA THR A 255 -18.88 11.69 -2.43
C THR A 255 -17.80 12.47 -1.66
N GLY A 256 -16.63 11.86 -1.47
CA GLY A 256 -15.53 12.41 -0.70
C GLY A 256 -14.54 11.32 -0.33
N MET A 257 -13.31 11.70 -0.02
CA MET A 257 -12.25 10.78 0.33
C MET A 257 -12.49 10.17 1.71
N GLU A 258 -12.84 10.98 2.70
CA GLU A 258 -13.16 10.48 4.04
C GLU A 258 -14.36 9.53 3.99
N ASP A 259 -15.32 9.81 3.10
CA ASP A 259 -16.51 9.01 2.87
C ASP A 259 -16.13 7.65 2.27
N TYR A 260 -15.25 7.64 1.25
CA TYR A 260 -14.67 6.40 0.73
C TYR A 260 -13.99 5.60 1.84
N PHE A 261 -13.31 6.24 2.79
CA PHE A 261 -12.68 5.56 3.93
C PHE A 261 -13.64 5.27 5.10
N ASN A 262 -14.97 5.31 4.89
CA ASN A 262 -16.04 5.05 5.86
C ASN A 262 -16.01 5.97 7.10
N THR A 263 -15.52 7.19 6.92
CA THR A 263 -15.56 8.25 7.93
C THR A 263 -16.48 9.38 7.44
N ALA A 264 -16.48 10.54 8.09
CA ALA A 264 -17.33 11.66 7.71
C ALA A 264 -16.86 12.97 8.34
N TRP A 265 -17.28 14.09 7.74
CA TRP A 265 -17.15 15.44 8.30
C TRP A 265 -15.70 15.87 8.56
N CYS A 266 -14.83 15.68 7.57
CA CYS A 266 -13.43 16.12 7.62
C CYS A 266 -12.71 15.64 8.90
N PRO A 267 -12.65 14.34 9.18
CA PRO A 267 -12.17 13.83 10.46
C PRO A 267 -10.72 14.21 10.73
N SER A 268 -10.38 14.42 11.99
CA SER A 268 -9.01 14.66 12.47
C SER A 268 -8.60 13.71 13.59
N GLN A 269 -9.33 12.61 13.74
CA GLN A 269 -9.08 11.60 14.77
C GLN A 269 -8.44 10.37 14.16
N GLU A 270 -7.40 9.84 14.81
CA GLU A 270 -6.92 8.49 14.52
C GLU A 270 -8.01 7.47 14.86
N TYR A 271 -8.16 6.46 14.01
CA TYR A 271 -9.14 5.38 14.19
C TYR A 271 -8.62 4.08 13.56
N HIS A 272 -8.78 2.96 14.26
CA HIS A 272 -8.36 1.65 13.78
C HIS A 272 -9.52 0.66 13.84
N GLY A 273 -10.14 0.40 12.69
CA GLY A 273 -11.16 -0.62 12.52
C GLY A 273 -10.63 -1.85 11.78
N LEU A 274 -11.42 -2.93 11.79
CA LEU A 274 -11.07 -4.16 11.07
C LEU A 274 -10.92 -3.94 9.55
N TYR A 275 -11.75 -3.07 8.96
CA TYR A 275 -11.82 -2.91 7.51
C TYR A 275 -11.48 -1.51 7.02
N HIS A 276 -11.33 -0.51 7.91
CA HIS A 276 -10.93 0.84 7.54
C HIS A 276 -10.33 1.57 8.74
N GLY A 277 -9.64 2.68 8.49
CA GLY A 277 -9.10 3.53 9.54
C GLY A 277 -8.26 4.70 9.07
N ILE A 278 -7.90 5.55 10.04
CA ILE A 278 -7.03 6.72 9.92
C ILE A 278 -5.81 6.47 10.80
N LEU A 279 -4.65 6.24 10.20
CA LEU A 279 -3.38 6.03 10.91
C LEU A 279 -2.63 7.33 11.21
N LEU A 280 -2.84 8.34 10.36
CA LEU A 280 -2.40 9.72 10.57
C LEU A 280 -3.51 10.63 10.07
N SER A 281 -3.99 11.52 10.91
CA SER A 281 -5.08 12.45 10.60
C SER A 281 -4.60 13.76 9.95
N GLY A 282 -3.30 13.93 9.77
CA GLY A 282 -2.68 15.23 9.53
C GLY A 282 -2.45 16.01 10.82
N ASP A 283 -1.66 17.06 10.70
CA ASP A 283 -1.36 18.04 11.74
C ASP A 283 -2.50 19.08 11.85
N ALA A 284 -2.20 20.25 12.43
CA ALA A 284 -3.15 21.34 12.56
C ALA A 284 -3.77 21.70 11.20
N ASN A 285 -5.11 21.81 11.15
CA ASN A 285 -5.84 22.12 9.92
C ASN A 285 -5.51 21.14 8.77
N TRP A 286 -5.37 19.85 9.11
CA TRP A 286 -5.11 18.75 8.18
C TRP A 286 -3.84 18.88 7.33
N SER A 287 -2.91 19.75 7.70
CA SER A 287 -1.61 19.88 7.00
C SER A 287 -0.74 18.64 7.23
N GLY A 288 0.36 18.52 6.48
CA GLY A 288 1.34 17.48 6.75
C GLY A 288 0.86 16.11 6.34
N LYS A 289 1.32 15.07 7.06
CA LYS A 289 1.16 13.67 6.64
C LYS A 289 -0.14 13.06 7.14
N VAL A 290 -0.84 12.43 6.22
CA VAL A 290 -2.12 11.75 6.39
C VAL A 290 -1.98 10.31 5.86
N SER A 291 -2.61 9.36 6.54
CA SER A 291 -2.62 7.95 6.13
C SER A 291 -3.96 7.29 6.46
N TYR A 292 -4.62 6.75 5.45
CA TYR A 292 -5.86 5.99 5.53
C TYR A 292 -5.67 4.56 5.06
N TYR A 293 -6.57 3.68 5.49
CA TYR A 293 -6.78 2.40 4.82
C TYR A 293 -8.27 2.06 4.72
N ARG A 294 -8.62 1.32 3.67
CA ARG A 294 -9.88 0.59 3.53
C ARG A 294 -9.62 -0.74 2.83
N TYR A 295 -10.15 -1.81 3.40
CA TYR A 295 -10.05 -3.16 2.87
C TYR A 295 -11.45 -3.70 2.59
N HIS A 296 -11.74 -3.95 1.31
CA HIS A 296 -12.98 -4.50 0.81
C HIS A 296 -13.03 -6.03 1.00
N ILE A 297 -13.02 -6.47 2.26
CA ILE A 297 -13.00 -7.91 2.61
C ILE A 297 -14.39 -8.52 2.53
N GLN A 298 -15.40 -7.78 2.98
CA GLN A 298 -16.80 -8.22 2.94
C GLN A 298 -17.52 -7.77 1.66
N ASP A 299 -16.95 -6.80 0.96
CA ASP A 299 -17.50 -6.09 -0.20
C ASP A 299 -16.47 -5.92 -1.34
N PRO A 300 -15.77 -6.98 -1.82
CA PRO A 300 -14.81 -6.85 -2.92
C PRO A 300 -15.44 -6.21 -4.17
N ILE A 301 -14.63 -5.48 -4.94
CA ILE A 301 -15.08 -4.87 -6.20
C ILE A 301 -14.63 -5.76 -7.37
N MET A 302 -15.57 -6.52 -7.94
CA MET A 302 -15.31 -7.49 -9.01
C MET A 302 -15.15 -6.83 -10.38
N PHE A 303 -14.33 -7.44 -11.24
CA PHE A 303 -14.17 -7.08 -12.66
C PHE A 303 -13.90 -8.32 -13.52
N ASP A 304 -14.39 -8.34 -14.76
CA ASP A 304 -14.22 -9.49 -15.67
C ASP A 304 -13.16 -9.24 -16.76
N ARG A 305 -12.83 -7.99 -17.07
CA ARG A 305 -11.85 -7.58 -18.08
C ARG A 305 -10.87 -6.54 -17.60
N SER A 306 -11.33 -5.49 -16.92
CA SER A 306 -10.47 -4.37 -16.50
C SER A 306 -11.05 -3.62 -15.30
N ILE A 307 -10.17 -2.99 -14.53
CA ILE A 307 -10.57 -2.06 -13.48
C ILE A 307 -9.62 -0.86 -13.45
N ARG A 308 -10.19 0.33 -13.27
CA ARG A 308 -9.47 1.56 -12.96
C ARG A 308 -10.05 2.18 -11.70
N VAL A 309 -9.32 2.06 -10.59
CA VAL A 309 -9.68 2.67 -9.29
C VAL A 309 -8.99 4.01 -9.21
N THR A 310 -9.75 5.09 -9.13
CA THR A 310 -9.22 6.45 -9.05
C THR A 310 -9.89 7.24 -7.94
N ILE A 311 -9.22 8.31 -7.50
CA ILE A 311 -9.79 9.29 -6.57
C ILE A 311 -9.34 10.68 -6.98
N GLU A 312 -10.21 11.67 -6.85
CA GLU A 312 -9.78 13.05 -7.07
C GLU A 312 -8.82 13.53 -5.98
N HIS A 313 -7.91 14.44 -6.33
CA HIS A 313 -7.04 15.09 -5.36
C HIS A 313 -7.60 16.46 -4.96
N GLY A 314 -8.56 16.43 -4.04
CA GLY A 314 -9.52 17.51 -3.82
C GLY A 314 -10.54 17.61 -4.95
N HIS A 315 -11.69 18.25 -4.69
CA HIS A 315 -12.78 18.38 -5.66
C HIS A 315 -12.26 18.84 -7.02
N ASN A 316 -12.66 18.15 -8.10
CA ASN A 316 -12.25 18.47 -9.45
C ASN A 316 -10.73 18.52 -9.66
N ASN A 317 -9.96 17.74 -8.90
CA ASN A 317 -8.51 17.63 -9.04
C ASN A 317 -7.79 18.98 -8.89
N GLN A 318 -8.25 19.82 -7.95
CA GLN A 318 -7.70 21.17 -7.79
C GLN A 318 -6.43 21.24 -6.93
N ARG A 319 -6.10 20.19 -6.17
CA ARG A 319 -4.96 20.25 -5.24
C ARG A 319 -3.68 19.71 -5.88
N SER A 320 -2.54 20.11 -5.32
CA SER A 320 -1.20 19.70 -5.80
C SER A 320 -0.39 19.14 -4.64
N ASP A 321 -0.92 18.11 -4.02
CA ASP A 321 -0.36 17.44 -2.85
C ASP A 321 0.43 16.19 -3.26
N ASP A 322 1.28 15.68 -2.36
CA ASP A 322 2.05 14.46 -2.59
C ASP A 322 1.23 13.23 -2.17
N TYR A 323 0.82 12.43 -3.16
CA TYR A 323 -0.03 11.27 -2.97
C TYR A 323 0.78 9.99 -3.17
N SER A 324 0.56 9.01 -2.30
CA SER A 324 0.99 7.63 -2.53
C SER A 324 -0.03 6.63 -2.03
N SER A 325 -0.11 5.48 -2.68
CA SER A 325 -1.04 4.42 -2.30
C SER A 325 -0.46 3.06 -2.58
N THR A 326 -0.96 2.05 -1.87
CA THR A 326 -0.76 0.64 -2.20
C THR A 326 -2.12 0.01 -2.41
N ALA A 327 -2.39 -0.44 -3.63
CA ALA A 327 -3.58 -1.21 -3.96
C ALA A 327 -3.36 -2.70 -3.67
N TYR A 328 -4.42 -3.41 -3.28
CA TYR A 328 -4.43 -4.86 -3.07
C TYR A 328 -5.60 -5.46 -3.84
N TRP A 329 -5.37 -6.55 -4.58
CA TRP A 329 -6.41 -7.23 -5.34
C TRP A 329 -6.04 -8.67 -5.66
N TYR A 330 -7.00 -9.42 -6.20
CA TYR A 330 -6.78 -10.73 -6.77
C TYR A 330 -7.14 -10.70 -8.25
N GLN A 331 -6.32 -11.27 -9.12
CA GLN A 331 -6.64 -11.43 -10.53
C GLN A 331 -6.04 -12.69 -11.14
N THR A 332 -6.54 -13.07 -12.31
CA THR A 332 -5.93 -14.07 -13.18
C THR A 332 -4.62 -13.59 -13.78
N GLU A 333 -3.69 -14.52 -14.01
CA GLU A 333 -2.49 -14.29 -14.82
C GLU A 333 -2.75 -14.53 -16.31
N PRO A 334 -1.98 -13.87 -17.23
CA PRO A 334 -0.95 -12.88 -16.94
C PRO A 334 -1.53 -11.50 -16.60
N HIS A 335 -0.85 -10.77 -15.73
CA HIS A 335 -1.13 -9.36 -15.47
C HIS A 335 -0.43 -8.40 -16.44
N ILE A 336 -0.87 -7.13 -16.49
CA ILE A 336 -0.17 -6.08 -17.24
C ILE A 336 1.19 -5.76 -16.60
N THR A 337 2.17 -5.32 -17.39
CA THR A 337 3.43 -4.84 -16.80
C THR A 337 3.26 -3.42 -16.28
N TRP A 338 3.41 -3.24 -14.97
CA TRP A 338 3.44 -1.91 -14.36
C TRP A 338 4.78 -1.22 -14.53
N SER A 339 4.77 0.09 -14.31
CA SER A 339 5.99 0.87 -14.24
C SER A 339 6.84 0.39 -13.06
N LYS A 340 8.15 0.34 -13.25
CA LYS A 340 9.09 -0.01 -12.18
C LYS A 340 8.87 0.92 -10.99
N ILE A 341 8.95 0.36 -9.79
CA ILE A 341 9.00 1.16 -8.58
C ILE A 341 10.04 2.28 -8.71
N LEU A 342 9.65 3.48 -8.27
CA LEU A 342 10.52 4.65 -8.25
C LEU A 342 11.84 4.35 -7.53
N ASN A 343 12.94 4.95 -7.99
CA ASN A 343 14.22 4.86 -7.29
C ASN A 343 14.08 5.38 -5.85
N VAL A 344 14.96 4.94 -4.95
CA VAL A 344 14.87 5.29 -3.53
C VAL A 344 14.77 6.80 -3.29
N THR A 345 15.53 7.61 -4.03
CA THR A 345 15.50 9.08 -3.96
C THR A 345 14.14 9.67 -4.32
N ASP A 346 13.47 9.09 -5.32
CA ASP A 346 12.23 9.61 -5.91
C ASP A 346 10.98 9.12 -5.18
N ARG A 347 11.11 8.12 -4.31
CA ARG A 347 10.02 7.62 -3.45
C ARG A 347 10.11 8.06 -1.99
N MET A 348 11.12 8.82 -1.61
CA MET A 348 11.19 9.37 -0.25
C MET A 348 10.05 10.36 -0.01
N PRO A 349 9.47 10.38 1.21
CA PRO A 349 8.50 11.40 1.58
C PRO A 349 9.12 12.79 1.47
N LEU A 350 8.31 13.79 1.09
CA LEU A 350 8.76 15.18 1.13
C LEU A 350 9.06 15.62 2.59
N PRO A 351 9.99 16.57 2.78
CA PRO A 351 10.23 17.18 4.09
C PRO A 351 8.96 17.83 4.67
N ASP A 352 8.75 17.72 5.97
CA ASP A 352 7.61 18.35 6.68
C ASP A 352 7.71 19.88 6.76
N ILE A 353 8.93 20.41 6.58
CA ILE A 353 9.23 21.84 6.56
C ILE A 353 9.89 22.14 5.22
N LEU A 354 9.38 23.15 4.51
CA LEU A 354 10.05 23.65 3.31
C LEU A 354 11.45 24.14 3.68
N PRO A 355 12.51 23.55 3.11
CA PRO A 355 13.87 23.99 3.40
C PRO A 355 14.05 25.43 2.92
N PHE A 356 14.94 26.17 3.60
CA PHE A 356 15.30 27.52 3.19
C PHE A 356 15.80 27.50 1.73
N ASN A 357 15.16 28.29 0.88
CA ASN A 357 15.50 28.34 -0.53
C ASN A 357 16.63 29.35 -0.77
N ASN A 358 17.88 28.86 -0.73
CA ASN A 358 19.07 29.67 -1.00
C ASN A 358 19.01 30.34 -2.37
N ASP A 359 18.44 29.69 -3.39
CA ASP A 359 18.34 30.29 -4.74
C ASP A 359 17.39 31.49 -4.77
N SER A 360 16.28 31.43 -4.03
CA SER A 360 15.39 32.58 -3.85
C SER A 360 16.10 33.71 -3.12
N MET A 361 16.88 33.39 -2.10
CA MET A 361 17.64 34.40 -1.36
C MET A 361 18.72 35.02 -2.23
N ASN A 362 19.46 34.22 -3.01
CA ASN A 362 20.45 34.72 -3.96
C ASN A 362 19.82 35.64 -5.01
N LYS A 363 18.61 35.32 -5.51
CA LYS A 363 17.84 36.21 -6.40
C LYS A 363 17.39 37.51 -5.73
N CYS A 364 17.06 37.48 -4.43
CA CYS A 364 16.64 38.66 -3.70
C CYS A 364 17.80 39.59 -3.33
N PHE A 365 19.00 39.03 -3.12
CA PHE A 365 20.17 39.76 -2.63
C PHE A 365 21.30 39.92 -3.66
N ASP A 366 21.08 39.50 -4.92
CA ASP A 366 22.03 39.63 -6.05
C ASP A 366 23.47 39.23 -5.69
N TYR A 367 23.65 38.04 -5.10
CA TYR A 367 24.98 37.46 -4.84
C TYR A 367 25.65 36.93 -6.11
#